data_AF-A0A1V3XAR7-F1
#
_entry.id   AF-A0A1V3XAR7-F1
#
_cell.length_a   1.000
_cell.length_b   1.000
_cell.length_c   1.000
_cell.angle_alpha   90.00
_cell.angle_beta   90.00
_cell.angle_gamma   90.00
#
_symmetry.space_group_name_H-M   'P 1'
#
loop_
_entity.id
_entity.type
_entity.pdbx_description
1 polymer ?
#
loop_
_entity_poly.entity_id
_entity_poly.type
_entity_poly.pdbx_seq_one_letter_code
_entity_poly.pdbx_strand_id
1 'polypeptide(L)' 'MKRCLGAAFSMRELVTVLHVLLREGEFSAVDDRPERIVRRSIMLAPRHGTRVRFRPRLQESFENLPSAGSDAHR' A
#
# COMPACT_ATOMS: atom_id res chain seq x y z
N MET A 1 24.21 23.89 -9.45
CA MET A 1 23.02 23.02 -9.21
C MET A 1 22.60 23.13 -7.75
N LYS A 2 21.30 23.32 -7.46
CA LYS A 2 20.78 23.14 -6.10
C LYS A 2 20.16 21.75 -6.01
N ARG A 3 20.69 20.91 -5.11
CA ARG A 3 20.13 19.57 -4.82
C ARG A 3 19.25 19.65 -3.58
N CYS A 4 18.12 18.95 -3.57
CA CYS A 4 17.30 18.81 -2.38
C CYS A 4 18.03 17.90 -1.38
N LEU A 5 18.39 18.43 -0.21
CA LEU A 5 19.04 17.65 0.85
C LEU A 5 18.17 16.49 1.31
N GLY A 6 16.85 16.67 1.31
CA GLY A 6 15.88 15.66 1.70
C GLY A 6 15.53 14.63 0.61
N ALA A 7 16.07 14.73 -0.61
CA ALA A 7 15.64 13.87 -1.72
C ALA A 7 15.77 12.38 -1.40
N ALA A 8 16.92 11.96 -0.86
CA ALA A 8 17.16 10.56 -0.52
C ALA A 8 16.23 10.07 0.60
N PHE A 9 15.98 10.93 1.60
CA PHE A 9 15.10 10.61 2.71
C PHE A 9 13.63 10.47 2.25
N SER A 10 13.12 11.44 1.50
CA SER A 10 11.76 11.38 0.94
C SER A 10 11.55 10.17 0.03
N MET A 11 12.55 9.79 -0.76
CA MET A 11 12.48 8.57 -1.57
C MET A 11 12.44 7.31 -0.71
N ARG A 12 13.23 7.25 0.37
CA ARG A 12 13.21 6.12 1.30
C ARG A 12 11.85 5.97 1.98
N GLU A 13 11.26 7.08 2.45
CA GLU A 13 9.93 7.08 3.05
C GLU A 13 8.87 6.63 2.05
N LEU A 14 8.84 7.23 0.85
CA LEU A 14 7.87 6.88 -0.19
C LEU A 14 7.91 5.38 -0.52
N VAL A 15 9.10 4.84 -0.77
CA VAL A 15 9.28 3.43 -1.08
C VAL A 15 8.83 2.56 0.09
N THR A 16 9.16 2.92 1.33
CA THR A 16 8.78 2.14 2.52
C THR A 16 7.27 2.11 2.69
N VAL A 17 6.62 3.27 2.62
CA VAL A 17 5.15 3.38 2.72
C VAL A 17 4.47 2.58 1.62
N LEU A 18 4.94 2.71 0.38
CA LEU A 18 4.35 1.98 -0.75
C LEU A 18 4.48 0.46 -0.58
N HIS A 19 5.63 -0.02 -0.11
CA HIS A 19 5.82 -1.45 0.19
C HIS A 19 4.86 -1.94 1.26
N VAL A 20 4.71 -1.20 2.36
CA VAL A 20 3.78 -1.58 3.44
C VAL A 20 2.35 -1.62 2.91
N LEU A 21 1.88 -0.54 2.26
CA LEU A 21 0.52 -0.49 1.73
C LEU A 21 0.24 -1.63 0.76
N LEU A 22 1.10 -1.82 -0.25
CA LEU A 22 0.92 -2.89 -1.24
C LEU A 22 1.11 -4.29 -0.66
N ARG A 23 1.72 -4.43 0.54
CA ARG A 23 1.81 -5.71 1.27
C ARG A 23 0.51 -6.08 2.00
N GLU A 24 -0.28 -5.10 2.41
CA GLU A 24 -1.53 -5.34 3.16
C GLU A 24 -2.74 -5.60 2.26
N GLY A 25 -2.69 -5.20 1.00
CA GLY A 25 -3.84 -5.39 0.11
C GLY A 25 -3.66 -4.85 -1.30
N GLU A 26 -4.76 -4.86 -2.02
CA GLU A 26 -4.88 -4.30 -3.37
C GLU A 26 -5.58 -2.95 -3.31
N PHE A 27 -5.12 -2.05 -4.17
CA PHE A 27 -5.73 -0.73 -4.37
C PHE A 27 -6.23 -0.62 -5.81
N SER A 28 -7.43 -0.08 -5.98
CA SER A 28 -7.99 0.24 -7.29
C SER A 28 -8.54 1.67 -7.29
N ALA A 29 -8.49 2.34 -8.44
CA ALA A 29 -9.06 3.68 -8.57
C ALA A 29 -10.59 3.65 -8.34
N VAL A 30 -11.12 4.69 -7.69
CA VAL A 30 -12.58 4.80 -7.48
C VAL A 30 -13.31 5.22 -8.75
N ASP A 31 -12.62 5.91 -9.67
CA ASP A 31 -13.11 6.42 -10.94
C ASP A 31 -12.07 6.20 -12.05
N ASP A 32 -12.52 6.24 -13.31
CA ASP A 32 -11.72 6.01 -14.51
C ASP A 32 -11.03 7.28 -15.03
N ARG A 33 -11.31 8.43 -14.40
CA ARG A 33 -10.78 9.72 -14.81
C ARG A 33 -9.44 9.97 -14.12
N PRO A 34 -8.41 10.45 -14.83
CA PRO A 34 -7.17 10.84 -14.19
C PRO A 34 -7.39 11.91 -13.13
N GLU A 35 -6.74 11.76 -11.97
CA GLU A 35 -6.75 12.76 -10.91
C GLU A 35 -6.13 14.07 -11.40
N ARG A 36 -6.77 15.20 -11.11
CA ARG A 36 -6.30 16.52 -11.54
C ARG A 36 -5.25 17.04 -10.56
N ILE A 37 -4.09 17.43 -11.07
CA ILE A 37 -3.08 18.15 -10.28
C ILE A 37 -3.52 19.59 -10.07
N VAL A 38 -3.43 20.05 -8.81
CA VAL A 38 -3.71 21.43 -8.39
C VAL A 38 -2.56 21.97 -7.57
N ARG A 39 -2.49 23.30 -7.46
CA ARG A 39 -1.50 23.96 -6.62
C ARG A 39 -2.06 24.18 -5.21
N ARG A 40 -1.35 23.67 -4.19
CA ARG A 40 -1.62 23.91 -2.76
C ARG A 40 -0.41 24.65 -2.19
N SER A 41 -0.53 25.97 -2.07
CA SER A 41 0.59 26.87 -1.74
C SER A 41 1.73 26.73 -2.77
N ILE A 42 2.96 26.43 -2.34
CA ILE A 42 4.12 26.21 -3.21
C ILE A 42 4.16 24.81 -3.84
N MET A 43 3.31 23.87 -3.38
CA MET A 43 3.34 22.47 -3.80
C MET A 43 2.30 22.18 -4.89
N LEU A 44 2.63 21.24 -5.78
CA LEU A 44 1.67 20.58 -6.67
C LEU A 44 1.16 19.30 -5.98
N ALA A 45 -0.14 19.11 -5.95
CA ALA A 45 -0.77 17.98 -5.27
C ALA A 45 -2.06 17.53 -6.00
N PRO A 46 -2.50 16.27 -5.80
CA PRO A 46 -3.83 15.81 -6.19
C PRO A 46 -4.95 16.73 -5.67
N ARG A 47 -5.99 16.95 -6.48
CA ARG A 47 -7.16 17.72 -6.06
C ARG A 47 -7.89 17.02 -4.92
N HIS A 48 -8.14 15.73 -5.05
CA HIS A 48 -8.92 14.94 -4.10
C HIS A 48 -8.10 13.91 -3.32
N GLY A 49 -6.77 14.00 -3.38
CA GLY A 49 -5.88 13.09 -2.64
C GLY A 49 -5.74 11.70 -3.27
N THR A 50 -6.18 11.49 -4.52
CA THR A 50 -6.13 10.20 -5.22
C THR A 50 -6.93 9.12 -4.50
N ARG A 51 -8.27 9.24 -4.53
CA ARG A 51 -9.16 8.28 -3.87
C ARG A 51 -9.02 6.88 -4.46
N VAL A 52 -8.95 5.87 -3.59
CA VAL A 52 -8.78 4.46 -3.96
C VAL A 52 -9.74 3.56 -3.16
N ARG A 53 -10.15 2.45 -3.75
CA ARG A 53 -10.77 1.32 -3.04
C ARG A 53 -9.68 0.40 -2.56
N PHE A 54 -9.71 0.02 -1.28
CA PHE A 54 -8.79 -0.91 -0.68
C PHE A 54 -9.45 -2.27 -0.45
N ARG A 55 -8.79 -3.34 -0.88
CA ARG A 55 -9.17 -4.72 -0.61
C ARG A 55 -8.03 -5.37 0.18
N PRO A 56 -8.21 -5.67 1.48
CA PRO A 56 -7.21 -6.37 2.28
C PRO A 56 -6.89 -7.72 1.66
N ARG A 57 -5.62 -8.14 1.70
CA ARG A 57 -5.29 -9.55 1.49
C ARG A 57 -5.57 -10.29 2.79
N LEU A 58 -6.38 -11.34 2.72
CA LEU A 58 -6.44 -12.31 3.82
C LEU A 58 -5.03 -12.88 3.97
N GLN A 59 -4.39 -12.58 5.09
CA GLN A 59 -3.29 -13.43 5.54
C GLN A 59 -3.97 -14.75 5.91
N GLU A 60 -3.70 -15.82 5.16
CA GLU A 60 -4.02 -17.15 5.65
C GLU A 60 -3.24 -17.32 6.96
N SER A 61 -3.92 -17.11 8.08
CA SER A 61 -3.39 -17.48 9.37
C SER A 61 -3.17 -18.99 9.35
N PHE A 62 -2.03 -19.43 9.87
CA PHE A 62 -1.64 -20.83 10.02
C PHE A 62 -2.58 -21.64 10.95
N GLU A 63 -3.79 -21.15 11.22
CA GLU A 63 -4.80 -21.71 12.11
C GLU A 63 -5.68 -22.79 11.43
N ASN A 64 -5.49 -23.01 10.12
CA ASN A 64 -6.16 -24.08 9.37
C ASN A 64 -5.24 -25.29 9.08
N LEU A 65 -4.23 -25.53 9.90
CA LEU A 65 -3.59 -26.85 9.86
C LEU A 65 -4.62 -27.87 10.42
N PRO A 66 -5.11 -28.84 9.62
CA PRO A 66 -5.92 -29.91 10.19
C PRO A 66 -5.08 -30.54 11.29
N SER A 67 -5.63 -30.60 12.50
CA SER A 67 -5.03 -31.39 13.57
C SER A 67 -4.79 -32.78 12.98
N ALA A 68 -3.53 -33.18 12.89
CA ALA A 68 -3.18 -34.54 12.57
C ALA A 68 -3.76 -35.41 13.69
N GLY A 69 -5.02 -35.82 13.49
CA GLY A 69 -5.74 -36.72 14.36
C GLY A 69 -4.94 -37.99 14.44
N SER A 70 -4.50 -38.28 15.67
CA SER A 70 -4.30 -39.59 16.25
C SER A 70 -4.89 -40.73 15.39
N ASP A 71 -4.07 -41.35 14.55
CA ASP A 71 -4.28 -42.75 14.16
C ASP A 71 -2.99 -43.32 13.57
N ALA A 72 -2.14 -43.88 14.44
CA ALA A 72 -1.13 -44.84 14.01
C ALA A 72 -0.76 -45.78 15.18
N HIS A 73 -1.12 -47.05 14.97
CA HIS A 73 -0.64 -48.28 15.60
C HIS A 73 -1.42 -48.84 16.79
N ARG A 74 -2.50 -49.54 16.42
CA ARG A 74 -2.67 -50.95 16.76
C ARG A 74 -1.63 -51.81 16.04
#